data_AF-A0A662PPN0-F1
#
_entry.id   AF-A0A662PPN0-F1
#
_cell.length_a   1.000
_cell.length_b   1.000
_cell.length_c   1.000
_cell.angle_alpha   90.00
_cell.angle_beta   90.00
_cell.angle_gamma   90.00
#
_symmetry.space_group_name_H-M   'P 1'
#
loop_
_entity.id
_entity.type
_entity.pdbx_description
1 polymer ?
#
loop_
_entity_poly.entity_id
_entity_poly.type
_entity_poly.pdbx_seq_one_letter_code
_entity_poly.pdbx_strand_id
1 'polypeptide(L)'
;MLQKLTASVAPIDPDILLALILFSSMLSGATLNAIFAFGEEIGWRGLMLEELLHKVNWVVAGILIGLVWSFWHAPLIFLLGYNYPTDREIGFVIFTVLCILWSHILIILKMRSGSIIHPSVMHGTLNAFPGIMFASVPVSRILGIPVGLLSIAASATVLIFLLGMILIGERVSGR
;
A
#
# COMPACT_ATOMS: atom_id res chain seq x y z
N MET A 1 22.71 -25.58 29.74
CA MET A 1 22.45 -26.27 28.46
C MET A 1 21.70 -25.38 27.47
N LEU A 2 20.64 -24.67 27.90
CA LEU A 2 19.90 -23.70 27.06
C LEU A 2 20.69 -22.47 26.59
N GLN A 3 21.59 -21.93 27.43
CA GLN A 3 22.38 -20.73 27.11
C GLN A 3 23.48 -20.94 26.04
N LYS A 4 23.82 -22.21 25.75
CA LYS A 4 24.80 -22.58 24.71
C LYS A 4 24.17 -22.82 23.34
N LEU A 5 22.85 -23.04 23.28
CA LEU A 5 22.09 -23.20 22.03
C LEU A 5 21.72 -21.85 21.40
N THR A 6 21.68 -20.78 22.17
CA THR A 6 21.39 -19.41 21.70
C THR A 6 22.62 -18.69 21.13
N ALA A 7 23.82 -19.28 21.22
CA ALA A 7 25.09 -18.60 21.00
C ALA A 7 25.77 -18.88 19.66
N SER A 8 25.13 -19.58 18.70
CA SER A 8 25.81 -20.03 17.48
C SER A 8 25.26 -19.48 16.16
N VAL A 9 24.31 -18.56 16.17
CA VAL A 9 23.95 -17.81 14.96
C VAL A 9 24.68 -16.48 15.06
N ALA A 10 25.75 -16.32 14.27
CA ALA A 10 26.35 -15.00 14.08
C ALA A 10 25.25 -14.02 13.67
N PRO A 11 25.22 -12.80 14.21
CA PRO A 11 24.24 -11.80 13.79
C PRO A 11 24.32 -11.66 12.27
N ILE A 12 23.18 -11.81 11.58
CA ILE A 12 23.13 -11.57 10.14
C ILE A 12 23.51 -10.12 9.91
N ASP A 13 24.38 -9.88 8.94
CA ASP A 13 24.74 -8.53 8.53
C ASP A 13 23.47 -7.70 8.23
N PRO A 14 23.32 -6.48 8.78
CA PRO A 14 22.11 -5.68 8.61
C PRO A 14 21.73 -5.42 7.14
N ASP A 15 22.70 -5.27 6.25
CA ASP A 15 22.46 -5.02 4.83
C ASP A 15 21.97 -6.29 4.14
N ILE A 16 22.54 -7.45 4.51
CA ILE A 16 22.07 -8.76 4.03
C ILE A 16 20.64 -9.01 4.53
N LEU A 17 20.35 -8.72 5.80
CA LEU A 17 19.02 -8.87 6.37
C LEU A 17 18.01 -7.97 5.64
N LEU A 18 18.36 -6.70 5.41
CA LEU A 18 17.51 -5.77 4.68
C LEU A 18 17.25 -6.26 3.24
N ALA A 19 18.29 -6.71 2.52
CA ALA A 19 18.14 -7.25 1.17
C ALA A 19 17.21 -8.47 1.13
N LEU A 20 17.35 -9.38 2.10
CA LEU A 20 16.47 -10.56 2.22
C LEU A 20 15.03 -10.17 2.52
N ILE A 21 14.79 -9.19 3.39
CA ILE A 21 13.44 -8.69 3.70
C ILE A 21 12.81 -8.03 2.46
N LEU A 22 13.55 -7.19 1.74
CA LEU A 22 13.05 -6.56 0.51
C LEU A 22 12.70 -7.59 -0.55
N PHE A 23 13.61 -8.54 -0.80
CA PHE A 23 13.40 -9.58 -1.81
C PHE A 23 12.22 -10.49 -1.46
N SER A 24 12.13 -10.96 -0.21
CA SER A 24 11.02 -11.79 0.26
C SER A 24 9.69 -11.05 0.25
N SER A 25 9.68 -9.75 0.59
CA SER A 25 8.48 -8.90 0.53
C SER A 25 7.99 -8.74 -0.90
N MET A 26 8.88 -8.51 -1.86
CA MET A 26 8.52 -8.45 -3.28
C MET A 26 7.95 -9.76 -3.79
N LEU A 27 8.60 -10.89 -3.47
CA LEU A 27 8.16 -12.21 -3.92
C LEU A 27 6.79 -12.59 -3.32
N SER A 28 6.63 -12.42 -2.00
CA SER A 28 5.37 -12.67 -1.30
C SER A 28 4.25 -11.73 -1.77
N GLY A 29 4.62 -10.46 -1.98
CA GLY A 29 3.78 -9.39 -2.51
C GLY A 29 3.15 -9.73 -3.85
N ALA A 30 3.97 -10.14 -4.81
CA ALA A 30 3.54 -10.49 -6.15
C ALA A 30 2.85 -11.85 -6.28
N THR A 31 2.80 -12.65 -5.21
CA THR A 31 2.23 -14.01 -5.21
C THR A 31 1.06 -14.15 -4.24
N LEU A 32 1.29 -14.66 -3.03
CA LEU A 32 0.23 -14.98 -2.07
C LEU A 32 -0.54 -13.74 -1.63
N ASN A 33 0.15 -12.63 -1.36
CA ASN A 33 -0.53 -11.39 -1.00
C ASN A 33 -1.33 -10.82 -2.17
N ALA A 34 -0.88 -11.00 -3.41
CA ALA A 34 -1.65 -10.60 -4.58
C ALA A 34 -2.98 -11.36 -4.69
N ILE A 35 -3.03 -12.63 -4.28
CA ILE A 35 -4.28 -13.43 -4.26
C ILE A 35 -5.25 -12.89 -3.20
N PHE A 36 -4.77 -12.57 -2.00
CA PHE A 36 -5.62 -11.97 -0.97
C PHE A 36 -6.10 -10.57 -1.39
N ALA A 37 -5.18 -9.74 -1.89
CA ALA A 37 -5.50 -8.42 -2.39
C ALA A 37 -6.47 -8.49 -3.57
N PHE A 38 -6.39 -9.51 -4.43
CA PHE A 38 -7.35 -9.72 -5.51
C PHE A 38 -8.79 -9.85 -5.00
N GLY A 39 -9.00 -10.51 -3.86
CA GLY A 39 -10.31 -10.56 -3.20
C GLY A 39 -10.86 -9.17 -2.88
N GLU A 40 -10.02 -8.27 -2.37
CA GLU A 40 -10.40 -6.88 -2.10
C GLU A 40 -10.59 -6.06 -3.39
N GLU A 41 -9.69 -6.22 -4.36
CA GLU A 41 -9.70 -5.47 -5.61
C GLU A 41 -10.91 -5.80 -6.49
N ILE A 42 -11.47 -7.01 -6.41
CA ILE A 42 -12.77 -7.32 -7.03
C ILE A 42 -13.84 -6.34 -6.55
N GLY A 43 -13.92 -6.10 -5.24
CA GLY A 43 -14.89 -5.17 -4.67
C GLY A 43 -14.57 -3.72 -5.04
N TRP A 44 -13.34 -3.30 -4.80
CA TRP A 44 -12.97 -1.89 -4.95
C TRP A 44 -12.88 -1.43 -6.41
N ARG A 45 -12.17 -2.16 -7.27
CA ARG A 45 -11.86 -1.77 -8.66
C ARG A 45 -12.62 -2.60 -9.68
N GLY A 46 -13.13 -3.77 -9.30
CA GLY A 46 -13.95 -4.62 -10.17
C GLY A 46 -15.45 -4.25 -10.14
N LEU A 47 -15.96 -3.76 -9.01
CA LEU A 47 -17.36 -3.39 -8.84
C LEU A 47 -17.54 -1.91 -8.51
N MET A 48 -17.06 -1.45 -7.36
CA MET A 48 -17.35 -0.10 -6.84
C MET A 48 -16.83 1.00 -7.79
N LEU A 49 -15.62 0.85 -8.33
CA LEU A 49 -15.08 1.78 -9.31
C LEU A 49 -15.95 1.84 -10.58
N GLU A 50 -16.28 0.70 -11.17
CA GLU A 50 -17.06 0.64 -12.41
C GLU A 50 -18.43 1.33 -12.23
N GLU A 51 -19.10 1.06 -11.11
CA GLU A 51 -20.37 1.70 -10.75
C GLU A 51 -20.25 3.22 -10.49
N LEU A 52 -19.15 3.66 -9.86
CA LEU A 52 -18.91 5.07 -9.59
C LEU A 52 -18.58 5.84 -10.87
N LEU A 53 -17.85 5.25 -11.81
CA LEU A 53 -17.47 5.92 -13.07
C LEU A 53 -18.68 6.23 -13.96
N HIS A 54 -19.83 5.59 -13.74
CA HIS A 54 -21.09 5.98 -14.37
C HIS A 54 -21.71 7.27 -13.81
N LYS A 55 -21.28 7.72 -12.62
CA LYS A 55 -21.91 8.81 -11.86
C LYS A 55 -20.96 9.99 -11.60
N VAL A 56 -19.67 9.71 -11.47
CA VAL A 56 -18.64 10.69 -11.12
C VAL A 56 -17.35 10.42 -11.90
N ASN A 57 -16.46 11.41 -11.96
CA ASN A 57 -15.15 11.20 -12.57
C ASN A 57 -14.23 10.33 -11.67
N TRP A 58 -13.14 9.83 -12.25
CA TRP A 58 -12.21 8.92 -11.58
C TRP A 58 -11.52 9.52 -10.34
N VAL A 59 -11.38 10.86 -10.28
CA VAL A 59 -10.80 11.56 -9.12
C VAL A 59 -11.74 11.46 -7.93
N VAL A 60 -13.01 11.81 -8.12
CA VAL A 60 -14.03 11.69 -7.06
C VAL A 60 -14.23 10.23 -6.68
N ALA A 61 -14.24 9.31 -7.64
CA ALA A 61 -14.32 7.88 -7.36
C ALA A 61 -13.15 7.39 -6.49
N GLY A 62 -11.92 7.84 -6.77
CA GLY A 62 -10.74 7.51 -5.98
C GLY A 62 -10.82 8.00 -4.53
N ILE A 63 -11.36 9.19 -4.29
CA ILE A 63 -11.60 9.71 -2.94
C ILE A 63 -12.64 8.84 -2.21
N LEU A 64 -13.77 8.54 -2.85
CA LEU A 64 -14.84 7.75 -2.25
C LEU A 64 -14.40 6.32 -1.91
N ILE A 65 -13.70 5.66 -2.84
CA ILE A 65 -13.15 4.31 -2.60
C ILE A 65 -12.12 4.35 -1.47
N GLY A 66 -11.21 5.34 -1.47
CA GLY A 66 -10.19 5.48 -0.42
C GLY A 66 -10.80 5.69 0.96
N LEU A 67 -11.87 6.50 1.06
CA LEU A 67 -12.61 6.67 2.31
C LEU A 67 -13.22 5.33 2.75
N VAL A 68 -14.01 4.67 1.91
CA VAL A 68 -14.66 3.40 2.27
C VAL A 68 -13.64 2.34 2.66
N TRP A 69 -12.52 2.26 1.93
CA TRP A 69 -11.44 1.34 2.25
C TRP A 69 -10.79 1.63 3.61
N SER A 70 -10.58 2.90 3.95
CA SER A 70 -10.07 3.26 5.28
C SER A 70 -11.04 2.89 6.40
N PHE A 71 -12.34 3.12 6.21
CA PHE A 71 -13.38 2.74 7.19
C PHE A 71 -13.52 1.23 7.33
N TRP A 72 -13.31 0.47 6.25
CA TRP A 72 -13.26 -0.99 6.30
C TRP A 72 -12.13 -1.49 7.22
N HIS A 73 -10.99 -0.80 7.27
CA HIS A 73 -9.90 -1.10 8.20
C HIS A 73 -10.07 -0.52 9.61
N ALA A 74 -11.01 0.41 9.83
CA ALA A 74 -11.16 1.10 11.11
C ALA A 74 -11.29 0.15 12.31
N PRO A 75 -12.08 -0.95 12.26
CA PRO A 75 -12.16 -1.89 13.39
C PRO A 75 -10.80 -2.52 13.73
N LEU A 76 -10.00 -2.87 12.72
CA LEU A 76 -8.66 -3.45 12.95
C LEU A 76 -7.71 -2.42 13.58
N ILE A 77 -7.77 -1.17 13.15
CA ILE A 77 -6.93 -0.09 13.68
C ILE A 77 -7.33 0.22 15.13
N PHE A 78 -8.62 0.47 15.39
CA PHE A 78 -9.07 0.91 16.70
C PHE A 78 -9.13 -0.20 17.74
N LEU A 79 -9.48 -1.43 17.36
CA LEU A 79 -9.62 -2.55 18.32
C LEU A 79 -8.33 -3.34 18.48
N LEU A 80 -7.59 -3.58 17.39
CA LEU A 80 -6.41 -4.45 17.37
C LEU A 80 -5.09 -3.68 17.23
N GLY A 81 -5.14 -2.35 17.07
CA GLY A 81 -3.93 -1.55 16.87
C GLY A 81 -3.22 -1.84 15.55
N TYR A 82 -3.96 -2.31 14.53
CA TYR A 82 -3.40 -2.62 13.22
C TYR A 82 -2.62 -1.42 12.68
N ASN A 83 -1.33 -1.63 12.39
CA ASN A 83 -0.33 -0.61 12.05
C ASN A 83 -0.05 0.47 13.11
N TYR A 84 -1.01 0.81 13.97
CA TYR A 84 -0.93 1.89 14.97
C TYR A 84 -1.30 1.36 16.36
N PRO A 85 -0.36 0.70 17.07
CA PRO A 85 -0.65 0.10 18.38
C PRO A 85 -0.97 1.14 19.46
N THR A 86 -0.33 2.31 19.39
CA THR A 86 -0.44 3.43 20.35
C THR A 86 -1.33 4.54 19.82
N ASP A 87 -0.91 5.22 18.75
CA ASP A 87 -1.50 6.48 18.27
C ASP A 87 -2.62 6.24 17.25
N ARG A 88 -3.67 5.51 17.65
CA ARG A 88 -4.72 4.98 16.76
C ARG A 88 -5.50 6.07 16.03
N GLU A 89 -5.85 7.17 16.70
CA GLU A 89 -6.64 8.25 16.11
C GLU A 89 -5.89 8.98 14.99
N ILE A 90 -4.67 9.43 15.30
CA ILE A 90 -3.79 10.09 14.31
C ILE A 90 -3.40 9.10 13.22
N GLY A 91 -3.11 7.85 13.60
CA GLY A 91 -2.82 6.76 12.68
C GLY A 91 -3.96 6.51 11.69
N PHE A 92 -5.21 6.55 12.15
CA PHE A 92 -6.38 6.41 11.27
C PHE A 92 -6.47 7.55 10.26
N VAL A 93 -6.24 8.81 10.67
CA VAL A 93 -6.23 9.96 9.75
C VAL A 93 -5.15 9.78 8.67
N ILE A 94 -3.93 9.40 9.07
CA ILE A 94 -2.82 9.12 8.13
C ILE A 94 -3.19 7.98 7.19
N PHE A 95 -3.78 6.91 7.73
CA PHE A 95 -4.21 5.75 6.96
C PHE A 95 -5.29 6.13 5.93
N THR A 96 -6.25 6.98 6.29
CA THR A 96 -7.26 7.48 5.34
C THR A 96 -6.63 8.25 4.18
N VAL A 97 -5.66 9.12 4.45
CA VAL A 97 -4.93 9.84 3.38
C VAL A 97 -4.20 8.86 2.47
N LEU A 98 -3.54 7.85 3.05
CA LEU A 98 -2.86 6.81 2.29
C LEU A 98 -3.82 5.97 1.44
N CYS A 99 -4.96 5.55 1.98
CA CYS A 99 -5.99 4.83 1.23
C CYS A 99 -6.46 5.65 0.03
N ILE A 100 -6.71 6.95 0.20
CA ILE A 100 -7.11 7.83 -0.91
C ILE A 100 -6.01 7.90 -1.98
N LEU A 101 -4.75 8.14 -1.59
CA LEU A 101 -3.64 8.18 -2.53
C LEU A 101 -3.48 6.87 -3.30
N TRP A 102 -3.50 5.75 -2.58
CA TRP A 102 -3.35 4.42 -3.19
C TRP A 102 -4.56 4.03 -4.03
N SER A 103 -5.78 4.44 -3.68
CA SER A 103 -6.94 4.26 -4.54
C SER A 103 -6.72 4.91 -5.91
N HIS A 104 -6.17 6.12 -5.98
CA HIS A 104 -5.90 6.77 -7.27
C HIS A 104 -4.81 6.04 -8.07
N ILE A 105 -3.70 5.64 -7.43
CA ILE A 105 -2.63 4.88 -8.09
C ILE A 105 -3.19 3.57 -8.68
N LEU A 106 -4.01 2.86 -7.92
CA LEU A 106 -4.53 1.56 -8.29
C LEU A 106 -5.66 1.66 -9.33
N ILE A 107 -6.44 2.74 -9.31
CA ILE A 107 -7.39 3.10 -10.38
C ILE A 107 -6.62 3.35 -11.69
N ILE A 108 -5.52 4.12 -11.66
CA ILE A 108 -4.70 4.36 -12.85
C ILE A 108 -4.19 3.03 -13.43
N LEU A 109 -3.68 2.11 -12.60
CA LEU A 109 -3.24 0.79 -13.05
C LEU A 109 -4.37 -0.03 -13.66
N LYS A 110 -5.56 -0.03 -13.06
CA LYS A 110 -6.76 -0.69 -13.61
C LYS A 110 -7.16 -0.10 -14.96
N MET A 111 -7.30 1.21 -15.07
CA MET A 111 -7.73 1.89 -16.29
C MET A 111 -6.73 1.71 -17.44
N ARG A 112 -5.42 1.73 -17.14
CA ARG A 112 -4.37 1.56 -18.15
C ARG A 112 -4.21 0.12 -18.64
N SER A 113 -4.43 -0.85 -17.76
CA SER A 113 -4.27 -2.28 -18.10
C SER A 113 -5.57 -2.97 -18.52
N GLY A 114 -6.73 -2.37 -18.23
CA GLY A 114 -8.04 -3.01 -18.36
C GLY A 114 -8.31 -4.13 -17.37
N SER A 115 -7.33 -4.52 -16.54
CA SER A 115 -7.36 -5.73 -15.72
C SER A 115 -7.24 -5.42 -14.23
N ILE A 116 -7.96 -6.18 -13.41
CA ILE A 116 -7.87 -6.09 -11.94
C ILE A 116 -6.62 -6.79 -11.39
N ILE A 117 -5.89 -7.56 -12.20
CA ILE A 117 -4.68 -8.28 -11.76
C ILE A 117 -3.57 -7.30 -11.38
N HIS A 118 -3.35 -6.27 -12.18
CA HIS A 118 -2.29 -5.27 -11.94
C HIS A 118 -2.44 -4.51 -10.61
N PRO A 119 -3.62 -3.93 -10.30
CA PRO A 119 -3.81 -3.33 -8.98
C PRO A 119 -3.74 -4.36 -7.85
N SER A 120 -4.14 -5.62 -8.08
CA SER A 120 -4.04 -6.69 -7.06
C SER A 120 -2.60 -7.04 -6.72
N VAL A 121 -1.73 -7.15 -7.73
CA VAL A 121 -0.29 -7.40 -7.53
C VAL A 121 0.36 -6.23 -6.80
N MET A 122 0.04 -4.99 -7.17
CA MET A 122 0.58 -3.80 -6.50
C MET A 122 0.08 -3.70 -5.05
N HIS A 123 -1.22 -3.89 -4.82
CA HIS A 123 -1.80 -3.89 -3.48
C HIS A 123 -1.20 -5.01 -2.61
N GLY A 124 -1.11 -6.24 -3.13
CA GLY A 124 -0.46 -7.35 -2.44
C GLY A 124 1.00 -7.04 -2.08
N THR A 125 1.72 -6.37 -2.98
CA THR A 125 3.08 -5.91 -2.73
C THR A 125 3.13 -4.91 -1.58
N LEU A 126 2.22 -3.94 -1.50
CA LEU A 126 2.16 -3.00 -0.37
C LEU A 126 1.90 -3.72 0.95
N ASN A 127 1.03 -4.72 0.95
CA ASN A 127 0.69 -5.50 2.14
C ASN A 127 1.85 -6.38 2.62
N ALA A 128 2.83 -6.67 1.76
CA ALA A 128 4.02 -7.44 2.12
C ALA A 128 5.13 -6.60 2.76
N PHE A 129 5.13 -5.28 2.56
CA PHE A 129 6.19 -4.37 3.01
C PHE A 129 6.16 -3.96 4.51
N PRO A 130 5.12 -4.22 5.34
CA PRO A 130 5.18 -3.93 6.78
C PRO A 130 6.36 -4.60 7.51
N GLY A 131 6.92 -5.69 6.97
CA GLY A 131 8.15 -6.31 7.51
C GLY A 131 9.35 -5.35 7.55
N ILE A 132 9.40 -4.39 6.63
CA ILE A 132 10.46 -3.36 6.57
C ILE A 132 10.35 -2.40 7.77
N MET A 133 9.16 -2.19 8.35
CA MET A 133 9.01 -1.36 9.57
C MET A 133 9.94 -1.84 10.68
N PHE A 134 10.05 -3.16 10.83
CA PHE A 134 10.82 -3.79 11.90
C PHE A 134 12.33 -3.78 11.64
N ALA A 135 12.76 -3.59 10.39
CA ALA A 135 14.16 -3.56 9.98
C ALA A 135 14.70 -2.15 9.65
N SER A 136 13.84 -1.14 9.72
CA SER A 136 14.16 0.24 9.37
C SER A 136 14.70 1.07 10.56
N VAL A 137 15.01 2.34 10.30
CA VAL A 137 15.45 3.33 11.30
C VAL A 137 14.44 3.37 12.46
N PRO A 138 14.87 3.55 13.74
CA PRO A 138 13.97 3.65 14.89
C PRO A 138 13.17 4.97 14.88
N VAL A 139 12.25 5.09 13.95
CA VAL A 139 11.24 6.16 13.87
C VAL A 139 9.89 5.63 14.34
N SER A 140 9.07 6.51 14.90
CA SER A 140 7.71 6.16 15.30
C SER A 140 6.89 5.67 14.09
N ARG A 141 5.90 4.80 14.33
CA ARG A 141 5.05 4.28 13.24
C ARG A 141 4.25 5.37 12.52
N ILE A 142 4.01 6.48 13.20
CA ILE A 142 3.40 7.69 12.64
C ILE A 142 4.33 8.36 11.62
N LEU A 143 5.64 8.34 11.83
CA LEU A 143 6.61 8.96 10.93
C LEU A 143 7.11 7.99 9.85
N GLY A 144 7.29 6.71 10.18
CA GLY A 144 7.96 5.71 9.34
C GLY A 144 7.20 5.22 8.11
N ILE A 145 7.82 4.30 7.37
CA ILE A 145 7.26 3.54 6.24
C ILE A 145 6.79 2.18 6.77
N PRO A 146 5.80 1.48 6.16
CA PRO A 146 5.08 1.83 4.93
C PRO A 146 3.74 2.53 5.14
N VAL A 147 3.36 2.91 6.36
CA VAL A 147 2.03 3.51 6.62
C VAL A 147 2.07 4.82 7.43
N GLY A 148 3.22 5.46 7.61
CA GLY A 148 3.33 6.76 8.28
C GLY A 148 3.42 7.94 7.30
N LEU A 149 3.80 9.11 7.82
CA LEU A 149 3.93 10.35 7.04
C LEU A 149 4.94 10.24 5.90
N LEU A 150 6.06 9.52 6.09
CA LEU A 150 7.03 9.29 5.01
C LEU A 150 6.41 8.53 3.84
N SER A 151 5.46 7.64 4.10
CA SER A 151 4.73 6.95 3.04
C SER A 151 3.81 7.87 2.26
N ILE A 152 3.21 8.88 2.90
CA ILE A 152 2.40 9.88 2.17
C ILE A 152 3.29 10.58 1.14
N ALA A 153 4.48 11.03 1.54
CA ALA A 153 5.42 11.68 0.62
C ALA A 153 5.86 10.75 -0.51
N ALA A 154 6.20 9.49 -0.20
CA ALA A 154 6.59 8.50 -1.19
C ALA A 154 5.44 8.20 -2.18
N SER A 155 4.24 7.92 -1.69
CA SER A 155 3.05 7.63 -2.51
C SER A 155 2.61 8.84 -3.34
N ALA A 156 2.66 10.06 -2.79
CA ALA A 156 2.37 11.28 -3.52
C ALA A 156 3.36 11.49 -4.68
N THR A 157 4.65 11.21 -4.46
CA THR A 157 5.67 11.29 -5.51
C THR A 157 5.36 10.32 -6.65
N VAL A 158 5.00 9.08 -6.34
CA VAL A 158 4.58 8.07 -7.34
C VAL A 158 3.34 8.54 -8.10
N LEU A 159 2.32 9.03 -7.38
CA LEU A 159 1.09 9.51 -8.01
C LEU A 159 1.36 10.69 -8.95
N ILE A 160 2.13 11.70 -8.51
CA ILE A 160 2.50 12.86 -9.33
C ILE A 160 3.24 12.41 -10.59
N PHE A 161 4.19 11.48 -10.46
CA PHE A 161 4.90 10.91 -11.60
C PHE A 161 3.95 10.23 -12.59
N LEU A 162 3.02 9.40 -12.11
CA LEU A 162 2.02 8.74 -12.96
C LEU A 162 1.11 9.74 -13.68
N LEU A 163 0.66 10.79 -12.98
CA LEU A 163 -0.13 11.86 -13.58
C LEU A 163 0.66 12.61 -14.65
N GLY A 164 1.93 12.92 -14.40
CA GLY A 164 2.82 13.52 -15.40
C GLY A 164 2.96 12.66 -16.66
N MET A 165 3.11 11.34 -16.49
CA MET A 165 3.18 10.39 -17.60
C MET A 165 1.88 10.34 -18.41
N ILE A 166 0.71 10.44 -17.76
CA ILE A 166 -0.59 10.51 -18.43
C ILE A 166 -0.69 11.79 -19.26
N LEU A 167 -0.40 12.94 -18.66
CA LEU A 167 -0.48 14.26 -19.32
C LEU A 167 0.46 14.35 -20.53
N ILE A 168 1.68 13.82 -20.42
CA ILE A 168 2.63 13.75 -21.54
C ILE A 168 2.07 12.83 -22.65
N GLY A 169 1.52 11.68 -22.27
CA GLY A 169 0.93 10.73 -23.22
C GLY A 169 -0.24 11.31 -24.01
N GLU A 170 -1.15 12.02 -23.34
CA GLU A 170 -2.28 12.72 -23.98
C GLU A 170 -1.77 13.74 -25.00
N ARG A 171 -0.79 14.57 -24.61
CA ARG A 171 -0.17 15.58 -25.46
C ARG A 171 0.49 14.99 -26.73
N VAL A 172 1.17 13.85 -26.60
CA VAL A 172 1.79 13.15 -27.75
C VAL A 172 0.73 12.53 -28.66
N SER A 173 -0.37 12.04 -28.09
CA SER A 173 -1.46 11.40 -28.84
C SER A 173 -2.41 12.36 -29.55
N GLY A 174 -2.27 13.68 -29.31
CA GLY A 174 -3.13 14.71 -29.89
C GLY A 174 -4.57 14.68 -29.39
N ARG A 175 -4.81 14.08 -28.22
CA ARG A 175 -6.11 14.02 -27.54
C ARG A 175 -6.16 15.01 -26.39
#